data_AF-A0A388TAA0-F1
#
_entry.id   AF-A0A388TAA0-F1
#
_cell.length_a   1.000
_cell.length_b   1.000
_cell.length_c   1.000
_cell.angle_alpha   90.00
_cell.angle_beta   90.00
_cell.angle_gamma   90.00
#
_symmetry.space_group_name_H-M   'P 1'
#
loop_
_entity.id
_entity.type
_entity.pdbx_description
1 polymer ?
#
loop_
_entity_poly.entity_id
_entity_poly.type
_entity_poly.pdbx_seq_one_letter_code
_entity_poly.pdbx_strand_id
1 'polypeptide(L)'
;MDMARGKVMKIITTLSKDERDSYEVIYNKISCAKQALRANAIPPYAPVQAADRYFREAIFAYADAQYLQEYFWRELARRYGVEQKYMDRLQVDFDTNKLFVKD
;
A
#
# COMPACT_ATOMS: atom_id res chain seq x y z
N MET A 1 -17.37 20.68 -21.68
CA MET A 1 -17.18 19.36 -22.34
C MET A 1 -15.68 19.16 -22.41
N ASP A 2 -15.10 18.53 -21.40
CA ASP A 2 -13.65 18.30 -21.31
C ASP A 2 -13.36 16.82 -21.29
N MET A 3 -12.37 16.44 -22.10
CA MET A 3 -12.01 15.08 -22.47
C MET A 3 -11.40 14.31 -21.30
N ALA A 4 -12.22 13.67 -20.48
CA ALA A 4 -11.75 12.53 -19.68
C ALA A 4 -11.70 11.30 -20.61
N ARG A 5 -10.56 11.07 -21.27
CA ARG A 5 -10.24 9.75 -21.84
C ARG A 5 -10.24 8.75 -20.69
N GLY A 6 -11.37 8.09 -20.48
CA GLY A 6 -11.55 7.11 -19.42
C GLY A 6 -10.51 6.02 -19.57
N LYS A 7 -9.58 5.94 -18.62
CA LYS A 7 -8.71 4.78 -18.47
C LYS A 7 -9.62 3.56 -18.37
N VAL A 8 -9.52 2.64 -19.32
CA VAL A 8 -10.28 1.40 -19.25
C VAL A 8 -9.74 0.66 -18.01
N MET A 9 -10.60 0.58 -16.98
CA MET A 9 -10.31 -0.16 -15.76
C MET A 9 -11.02 -1.50 -15.87
N LYS A 10 -10.25 -2.59 -16.02
CA LYS A 10 -10.84 -3.91 -16.02
C LYS A 10 -11.09 -4.35 -14.58
N ILE A 11 -12.35 -4.32 -14.15
CA ILE A 11 -12.75 -4.85 -12.85
C ILE A 11 -12.51 -6.36 -12.86
N ILE A 12 -11.76 -6.84 -11.87
CA ILE A 12 -11.48 -8.27 -11.67
C ILE A 12 -12.54 -8.87 -10.77
N THR A 13 -12.74 -8.27 -9.59
CA THR A 13 -13.66 -8.78 -8.56
C THR A 13 -14.01 -7.69 -7.55
N THR A 14 -14.96 -7.99 -6.66
CA THR A 14 -15.14 -7.28 -5.39
C THR A 14 -14.40 -8.05 -4.30
N LEU A 15 -13.60 -7.36 -3.48
CA LEU A 15 -12.86 -7.98 -2.39
C LEU A 15 -13.81 -8.49 -1.30
N SER A 16 -13.46 -9.62 -0.70
CA SER A 16 -14.07 -10.06 0.54
C SER A 16 -13.72 -9.11 1.70
N LYS A 17 -14.49 -9.20 2.79
CA LYS A 17 -14.23 -8.40 4.00
C LYS A 17 -12.80 -8.63 4.51
N ASP A 18 -12.34 -9.88 4.58
CA ASP A 18 -11.02 -10.21 5.11
C ASP A 18 -9.89 -9.64 4.25
N GLU A 19 -10.04 -9.64 2.92
CA GLU A 19 -9.07 -9.04 1.99
C GLU A 19 -9.04 -7.52 2.11
N ARG A 20 -10.22 -6.89 2.24
CA ARG A 20 -10.34 -5.45 2.46
C ARG A 20 -9.69 -5.04 3.77
N ASP A 21 -10.04 -5.70 4.87
CA ASP A 21 -9.53 -5.38 6.20
C ASP A 21 -8.01 -5.60 6.25
N SER A 22 -7.50 -6.64 5.58
CA SER A 22 -6.05 -6.86 5.41
C SER A 22 -5.38 -5.74 4.63
N TYR A 23 -5.98 -5.29 3.53
CA TYR A 23 -5.43 -4.19 2.72
C TYR A 23 -5.41 -2.87 3.49
N GLU A 24 -6.47 -2.58 4.24
CA GLU A 24 -6.56 -1.39 5.09
C GLU A 24 -5.43 -1.35 6.13
N VAL A 25 -5.16 -2.49 6.80
CA VAL A 25 -4.04 -2.60 7.74
C VAL A 25 -2.70 -2.35 7.07
N ILE A 26 -2.47 -2.92 5.89
CA ILE A 26 -1.23 -2.72 5.11
C ILE A 26 -1.08 -1.26 4.71
N TYR A 27 -2.13 -0.65 4.18
CA TYR A 27 -2.15 0.75 3.77
C TYR A 27 -1.82 1.68 4.94
N ASN A 28 -2.44 1.43 6.09
CA ASN A 28 -2.19 2.19 7.31
C ASN A 28 -0.75 2.04 7.81
N LYS A 29 -0.19 0.82 7.79
CA LYS A 29 1.22 0.58 8.13
C LYS A 29 2.17 1.36 7.23
N ILE A 30 1.93 1.34 5.91
CA ILE A 30 2.73 2.11 4.94
C ILE A 30 2.61 3.61 5.20
N SER A 31 1.39 4.11 5.42
CA SER A 31 1.13 5.53 5.66
C SER A 31 1.85 6.01 6.92
N CYS A 32 1.73 5.28 8.03
CA CYS A 32 2.40 5.61 9.29
C CYS A 32 3.92 5.53 9.17
N ALA A 33 4.46 4.50 8.52
CA ALA A 33 5.90 4.38 8.31
C ALA A 33 6.47 5.53 7.46
N LYS A 34 5.77 5.94 6.39
CA LYS A 34 6.14 7.13 5.61
C LYS A 34 6.13 8.42 6.42
N GLN A 35 5.19 8.55 7.35
CA GLN A 35 5.14 9.70 8.27
C GLN A 35 6.32 9.68 9.24
N ALA A 36 6.67 8.52 9.79
CA ALA A 36 7.81 8.34 10.69
C ALA A 36 9.17 8.63 10.02
N LEU A 37 9.26 8.52 8.69
CA LEU A 37 10.45 8.85 7.91
C LEU A 37 10.63 10.35 7.64
N ARG A 38 9.65 11.20 7.98
CA ARG A 38 9.76 12.65 7.74
C ARG A 38 10.82 13.26 8.67
N ALA A 39 11.52 14.28 8.17
CA ALA A 39 12.55 14.98 8.95
C ALA A 39 12.04 15.57 10.27
N ASN A 40 10.75 15.94 10.33
CA ASN A 40 10.09 16.48 11.52
C ASN A 40 9.36 15.41 12.37
N ALA A 41 9.57 14.12 12.11
CA ALA A 41 8.95 13.03 12.86
C ALA A 41 9.66 12.71 14.18
N ILE A 42 10.90 13.19 14.36
CA ILE A 42 11.62 13.03 15.63
C ILE A 42 10.90 13.84 16.73
N PRO A 43 10.59 13.23 17.88
CA PRO A 43 9.96 13.96 18.98
C PRO A 43 10.79 15.16 19.44
N PRO A 44 10.17 16.30 19.81
CA PRO A 44 10.86 17.57 20.09
C PRO A 44 11.81 17.51 21.29
N TYR A 45 11.68 16.52 22.17
CA TYR A 45 12.54 16.31 23.34
C TYR A 45 13.42 15.06 23.22
N ALA A 46 13.51 14.45 22.03
CA ALA A 46 14.37 13.31 21.81
C ALA A 46 15.85 13.73 21.91
N PRO A 47 16.71 12.97 22.61
CA PRO A 47 18.15 13.20 22.59
C PRO A 47 18.67 13.14 21.15
N VAL A 48 19.59 14.04 20.78
CA VAL A 48 20.19 14.07 19.43
C VAL A 48 20.79 12.72 19.05
N GLN A 49 21.41 12.04 20.02
CA GLN A 49 22.00 10.71 19.85
C GLN A 49 20.97 9.60 19.52
N ALA A 50 19.69 9.84 19.79
CA ALA A 50 18.62 8.90 19.49
C ALA A 50 18.04 9.08 18.07
N ALA A 51 18.36 10.18 17.37
CA ALA A 51 17.82 10.47 16.04
C ALA A 51 18.10 9.34 15.03
N ASP A 52 19.33 8.83 15.00
CA ASP A 52 19.74 7.70 14.15
C ASP A 52 18.90 6.44 14.41
N ARG A 53 18.57 6.19 15.68
CA ARG A 53 17.71 5.08 16.07
C ARG A 53 16.30 5.26 15.51
N TYR A 54 15.70 6.45 15.69
CA TYR A 54 14.35 6.71 15.16
C TYR A 54 14.27 6.53 13.64
N PHE A 55 15.24 7.08 12.90
CA PHE A 55 15.26 6.90 11.45
C PHE A 55 15.47 5.44 11.05
N ARG A 56 16.37 4.73 11.72
CA ARG A 56 16.60 3.29 11.44
C ARG A 56 15.33 2.46 11.65
N GLU A 57 14.65 2.64 12.78
CA GLU A 57 13.40 1.93 13.07
C GLU A 57 12.31 2.30 12.08
N ALA A 58 12.21 3.58 11.68
CA ALA A 58 11.26 4.01 10.65
C ALA A 58 11.55 3.39 9.28
N ILE A 59 12.82 3.25 8.89
CA ILE A 59 13.23 2.59 7.64
C ILE A 59 12.85 1.11 7.68
N PHE A 60 13.14 0.40 8.77
CA PHE A 60 12.78 -1.01 8.91
C PHE A 60 11.26 -1.22 8.91
N ALA A 61 10.52 -0.42 9.67
CA ALA A 61 9.06 -0.48 9.66
C ALA A 61 8.48 -0.23 8.27
N TYR A 62 9.08 0.67 7.48
CA TYR A 62 8.67 0.90 6.10
C TYR A 62 8.96 -0.31 5.20
N ALA A 63 10.16 -0.89 5.29
CA ALA A 63 10.53 -2.07 4.53
C ALA A 63 9.60 -3.26 4.83
N ASP A 64 9.29 -3.50 6.11
CA ASP A 64 8.35 -4.53 6.53
C ASP A 64 6.94 -4.30 5.96
N ALA A 65 6.47 -3.06 5.98
CA ALA A 65 5.17 -2.70 5.42
C ALA A 65 5.13 -2.88 3.88
N GLN A 66 6.21 -2.55 3.19
CA GLN A 66 6.35 -2.80 1.74
C GLN A 66 6.34 -4.30 1.43
N TYR A 67 7.03 -5.12 2.23
CA TYR A 67 7.02 -6.58 2.09
C TYR A 67 5.61 -7.16 2.24
N LEU A 68 4.85 -6.72 3.27
CA LEU A 68 3.46 -7.14 3.46
C LEU A 68 2.58 -6.76 2.25
N GLN A 69 2.76 -5.56 1.71
CA GLN A 69 2.03 -5.11 0.53
C GLN A 69 2.35 -5.96 -0.71
N GLU A 70 3.62 -6.25 -0.95
CA GLU A 70 4.03 -7.09 -2.07
C GLU A 70 3.43 -8.50 -1.96
N TYR A 71 3.49 -9.09 -0.77
CA TYR A 71 2.90 -10.41 -0.51
C TYR A 71 1.39 -10.40 -0.76
N PHE A 72 0.69 -9.36 -0.29
CA PHE A 72 -0.74 -9.18 -0.50
C PHE A 72 -1.11 -9.15 -2.00
N TRP A 73 -0.37 -8.38 -2.81
CA TRP A 73 -0.61 -8.31 -4.25
C TRP A 73 -0.36 -9.64 -4.95
N ARG A 74 0.70 -10.36 -4.57
CA ARG A 74 1.01 -11.70 -5.10
C ARG A 74 -0.11 -12.70 -4.79
N GLU A 75 -0.61 -12.70 -3.57
CA GLU A 75 -1.71 -13.59 -3.16
C GLU A 75 -3.02 -13.25 -3.87
N LEU A 76 -3.39 -11.98 -4.00
CA LEU A 76 -4.55 -11.56 -4.77
C LEU A 76 -4.42 -11.96 -6.24
N ALA A 77 -3.27 -11.71 -6.86
CA ALA A 77 -3.02 -12.07 -8.24
C ALA A 77 -3.17 -13.58 -8.46
N ARG A 78 -2.60 -14.39 -7.57
CA ARG A 78 -2.73 -15.85 -7.59
C ARG A 78 -4.18 -16.30 -7.44
N ARG A 79 -4.92 -15.73 -6.48
CA ARG A 79 -6.31 -16.08 -6.18
C ARG A 79 -7.27 -15.76 -7.32
N TYR A 80 -7.07 -14.63 -7.98
CA TYR A 80 -7.95 -14.14 -9.04
C TYR A 80 -7.40 -14.37 -10.46
N GLY A 81 -6.35 -15.19 -10.61
CA GLY A 81 -5.80 -15.57 -11.91
C GLY A 81 -5.21 -14.40 -12.72
N VAL A 82 -4.67 -13.39 -12.03
CA VAL A 82 -4.00 -12.25 -12.67
C VAL A 82 -2.57 -12.66 -13.03
N GLU A 83 -2.19 -12.48 -14.30
CA GLU A 83 -0.83 -12.76 -14.75
C GLU A 83 0.20 -11.85 -14.04
N GLN A 84 1.38 -12.38 -13.74
CA GLN A 84 2.43 -11.63 -13.02
C GLN A 84 2.79 -10.29 -13.67
N LYS A 85 2.75 -10.21 -15.01
CA LYS A 85 3.06 -8.99 -15.78
C LYS A 85 2.06 -7.84 -15.58
N TYR A 86 0.93 -8.09 -14.92
CA TYR A 86 -0.09 -7.10 -14.60
C TYR A 86 -0.21 -6.81 -13.09
N MET A 87 0.61 -7.44 -12.25
CA MET A 87 0.51 -7.33 -10.80
C MET A 87 0.82 -5.92 -10.29
N ASP A 88 1.77 -5.23 -10.92
CA ASP A 88 2.14 -3.84 -10.65
C ASP A 88 1.04 -2.83 -11.02
N ARG A 89 0.04 -3.28 -11.79
CA ARG A 89 -1.10 -2.49 -12.23
C ARG A 89 -2.37 -2.76 -11.42
N LEU A 90 -2.32 -3.68 -10.45
CA LEU A 90 -3.43 -3.95 -9.56
C LEU A 90 -3.70 -2.76 -8.64
N GLN A 91 -4.96 -2.42 -8.53
CA GLN A 91 -5.43 -1.35 -7.65
C GLN A 91 -6.75 -1.74 -7.00
N VAL A 92 -6.95 -1.25 -5.80
CA VAL A 92 -8.19 -1.42 -5.03
C VAL A 92 -8.85 -0.06 -4.87
N ASP A 93 -10.13 0.02 -5.23
CA ASP A 93 -11.00 1.13 -4.91
C ASP A 93 -11.63 0.86 -3.54
N PHE A 94 -11.35 1.72 -2.55
CA PHE A 94 -11.84 1.57 -1.19
C PHE A 94 -13.32 1.94 -1.04
N ASP A 95 -13.84 2.82 -1.89
CA ASP A 95 -15.26 3.22 -1.83
C ASP A 95 -16.14 2.08 -2.32
N THR A 96 -15.66 1.34 -3.33
CA THR A 96 -16.43 0.25 -3.94
C THR A 96 -15.92 -1.16 -3.60
N ASN A 97 -14.79 -1.28 -2.89
CA ASN A 97 -14.08 -2.52 -2.60
C ASN A 97 -13.70 -3.33 -3.85
N LYS A 98 -13.57 -2.68 -5.00
CA LYS A 98 -13.29 -3.36 -6.27
C LYS A 98 -11.79 -3.46 -6.50
N LEU A 99 -11.35 -4.66 -6.89
CA LEU A 99 -10.03 -4.90 -7.45
C LEU A 99 -10.11 -4.70 -8.96
N PHE A 100 -9.19 -3.93 -9.52
CA PHE A 100 -9.10 -3.71 -10.96
C PHE A 100 -7.65 -3.67 -11.44
N VAL A 101 -7.45 -3.97 -12.72
CA VAL A 101 -6.18 -3.73 -13.42
C VAL A 101 -6.27 -2.40 -14.14
N LYS A 102 -5.27 -1.56 -13.93
CA LYS A 102 -5.08 -0.32 -14.68
C LYS A 102 -4.42 -0.62 -16.02
N ASP A 103 -5.01 -0.20 -17.13
CA ASP A 103 -4.35 -0.27 -18.44
C ASP A 103 -3.10 0.63 -18.55
#